data_AF-A0A4Z0CDK9-F1
#
_entry.id   AF-A0A4Z0CDK9-F1
#
_cell.length_a   1.000
_cell.length_b   1.000
_cell.length_c   1.000
_cell.angle_alpha   90.00
_cell.angle_beta   90.00
_cell.angle_gamma   90.00
#
_symmetry.space_group_name_H-M   'P 1'
#
loop_
_entity.id
_entity.type
_entity.pdbx_description
1 polymer ?
#
loop_
_entity_poly.entity_id
_entity_poly.type
_entity_poly.pdbx_seq_one_letter_code
_entity_poly.pdbx_strand_id
1 'polypeptide(L)'
;MRWLFAAAAALILPLVVLLFAQWPLRDVVQAGSRQANDAAQILFALVMAVGVAAAGRAGTHLRAPRGDANAPWRRWTVLVLVGPWAAYLLWSSAPTVWQSLLQQERFAETLNPGYFLVRLALWLLAALALVQAFLDAMSPRPAR
;
A
#
# COMPACT_ATOMS: atom_id res chain seq x y z
N MET A 1 13.66 7.63 -4.58
CA MET A 1 12.17 7.70 -4.60
C MET A 1 11.57 7.63 -5.99
N ARG A 2 11.95 8.48 -6.96
CA ARG A 2 11.33 8.48 -8.31
C ARG A 2 11.39 7.12 -9.03
N TRP A 3 12.53 6.43 -8.96
CA TRP A 3 12.70 5.10 -9.56
C TRP A 3 11.85 4.01 -8.88
N LEU A 4 11.69 4.08 -7.54
CA LEU A 4 10.82 3.15 -6.80
C LEU A 4 9.36 3.28 -7.23
N PHE A 5 8.89 4.53 -7.42
CA PHE A 5 7.53 4.78 -7.89
C PHE A 5 7.34 4.34 -9.34
N ALA A 6 8.34 4.52 -10.20
CA ALA A 6 8.30 4.01 -11.57
C ALA A 6 8.27 2.47 -11.61
N ALA A 7 9.10 1.80 -10.79
CA ALA A 7 9.11 0.35 -10.69
C ALA A 7 7.76 -0.20 -10.18
N ALA A 8 7.18 0.42 -9.15
CA ALA A 8 5.85 0.04 -8.67
C ALA A 8 4.76 0.31 -9.71
N ALA A 9 4.83 1.42 -10.45
CA ALA A 9 3.89 1.72 -11.54
C ALA A 9 3.97 0.68 -12.66
N ALA A 10 5.16 0.16 -12.97
CA ALA A 10 5.33 -0.89 -13.98
C ALA A 10 4.58 -2.19 -13.60
N LEU A 11 4.37 -2.45 -12.31
CA LEU A 11 3.60 -3.61 -11.84
C LEU A 11 2.09 -3.49 -12.10
N ILE A 12 1.58 -2.32 -12.46
CA ILE A 12 0.17 -2.14 -12.85
C ILE A 12 -0.15 -2.95 -14.10
N LEU A 13 0.76 -3.02 -15.07
CA LEU A 13 0.54 -3.78 -16.30
C LEU A 13 0.31 -5.28 -16.04
N PRO A 14 1.21 -6.01 -15.36
CA PRO A 14 0.97 -7.42 -15.04
C PRO A 14 -0.23 -7.59 -14.09
N LEU A 15 -0.48 -6.65 -13.16
CA LEU A 15 -1.67 -6.69 -12.31
C LEU A 15 -2.97 -6.66 -13.14
N VAL A 16 -3.08 -5.72 -14.08
CA VAL A 16 -4.24 -5.61 -14.98
C VAL A 16 -4.40 -6.90 -15.78
N VAL A 17 -3.31 -7.41 -16.38
CA VAL A 17 -3.35 -8.69 -17.11
C VAL A 17 -3.87 -9.82 -16.23
N LEU A 18 -3.38 -9.96 -15.00
CA LEU A 18 -3.81 -11.01 -14.08
C LEU A 18 -5.29 -10.88 -13.68
N LEU A 19 -5.77 -9.65 -13.42
CA LEU A 19 -7.18 -9.39 -13.09
C LEU A 19 -8.11 -9.76 -14.25
N PHE A 20 -7.76 -9.37 -15.47
CA PHE A 20 -8.53 -9.73 -16.66
C PHE A 20 -8.45 -11.23 -16.97
N ALA A 21 -7.31 -11.87 -16.72
CA ALA A 21 -7.12 -13.29 -16.94
C ALA A 21 -7.94 -14.18 -15.99
N GLN A 22 -8.43 -13.66 -14.85
CA GLN A 22 -9.21 -14.48 -13.91
C GLN A 22 -10.49 -15.05 -14.52
N TRP A 23 -11.21 -14.24 -15.31
CA TRP A 23 -12.44 -14.66 -15.98
C TRP A 23 -12.21 -15.78 -17.01
N PRO A 24 -11.34 -15.62 -18.03
CA PRO A 24 -11.12 -16.68 -19.02
C PRO A 24 -10.47 -17.92 -18.39
N LEU A 25 -9.59 -17.76 -17.40
CA LEU A 25 -9.01 -18.89 -16.67
C LEU A 25 -10.05 -19.67 -15.87
N ARG A 26 -11.08 -18.99 -15.36
CA ARG A 26 -12.16 -19.62 -14.61
C ARG A 26 -13.17 -20.28 -15.53
N ASP A 27 -13.68 -19.55 -16.53
CA ASP A 27 -14.89 -19.94 -17.25
C ASP A 27 -14.58 -20.69 -18.57
N VAL A 28 -13.42 -20.43 -19.19
CA VAL A 28 -13.01 -21.07 -20.46
C VAL A 28 -11.98 -22.18 -20.22
N VAL A 29 -10.87 -21.85 -19.55
CA VAL A 29 -9.77 -22.80 -19.30
C VAL A 29 -10.06 -23.71 -18.11
N GLN A 30 -10.90 -23.26 -17.17
CA GLN A 30 -11.25 -23.98 -15.93
C GLN A 30 -10.05 -24.37 -15.06
N ALA A 31 -8.94 -23.62 -15.16
CA ALA A 31 -7.70 -23.85 -14.42
C ALA A 31 -6.91 -22.55 -14.24
N GLY A 32 -6.10 -22.45 -13.18
CA GLY A 32 -5.17 -21.33 -12.98
C GLY A 32 -5.79 -20.03 -12.42
N SER A 33 -7.12 -19.89 -12.40
CA SER A 33 -7.80 -18.65 -11.97
C SER A 33 -7.45 -18.26 -10.52
N ARG A 34 -7.38 -19.23 -9.60
CA ARG A 34 -7.00 -18.98 -8.20
C ARG A 34 -5.56 -18.51 -8.07
N GLN A 35 -4.62 -19.12 -8.81
CA GLN A 35 -3.22 -18.71 -8.84
C GLN A 35 -3.04 -17.31 -9.43
N ALA A 36 -3.78 -16.99 -10.49
CA ALA A 36 -3.80 -15.65 -11.06
C ALA A 36 -4.33 -14.61 -10.06
N ASN A 37 -5.34 -14.98 -9.28
CA ASN A 37 -5.86 -14.15 -8.20
C ASN A 37 -4.85 -13.95 -7.07
N ASP A 38 -4.17 -15.00 -6.60
CA ASP A 38 -3.12 -14.87 -5.57
C ASP A 38 -2.03 -13.88 -5.99
N ALA A 39 -1.53 -14.02 -7.22
CA ALA A 39 -0.53 -13.13 -7.79
C ALA A 39 -1.07 -11.69 -7.92
N ALA A 40 -2.32 -11.53 -8.38
CA ALA A 40 -2.96 -10.22 -8.46
C ALA A 40 -3.09 -9.56 -7.08
N GLN A 41 -3.42 -10.30 -6.03
CA GLN A 41 -3.52 -9.78 -4.66
C GLN A 41 -2.17 -9.26 -4.15
N ILE A 42 -1.08 -10.00 -4.39
CA ILE A 42 0.27 -9.56 -4.02
C ILE A 42 0.65 -8.27 -4.75
N LEU A 43 0.49 -8.25 -6.08
CA LEU A 43 0.83 -7.07 -6.88
C LEU A 43 -0.04 -5.87 -6.51
N PHE A 44 -1.34 -6.07 -6.33
CA PHE A 44 -2.26 -5.03 -5.91
C PHE A 44 -1.84 -4.42 -4.57
N ALA A 45 -1.56 -5.25 -3.56
CA ALA A 45 -1.17 -4.78 -2.24
C ALA A 45 0.12 -3.93 -2.30
N LEU A 46 1.13 -4.38 -3.05
CA LEU A 46 2.39 -3.65 -3.25
C LEU A 46 2.19 -2.33 -4.01
N VAL A 47 1.47 -2.37 -5.13
CA VAL A 47 1.16 -1.18 -5.94
C VAL A 47 0.40 -0.16 -5.11
N MET A 48 -0.59 -0.58 -4.32
CA MET A 48 -1.37 0.32 -3.48
C MET A 48 -0.53 0.91 -2.35
N ALA A 49 0.31 0.10 -1.68
CA ALA A 49 1.20 0.59 -0.64
C ALA A 49 2.11 1.73 -1.13
N VAL A 50 2.73 1.54 -2.29
CA VAL A 50 3.63 2.54 -2.89
C VAL A 50 2.86 3.68 -3.54
N GLY A 51 1.76 3.38 -4.23
CA GLY A 51 0.95 4.34 -4.98
C GLY A 51 0.28 5.37 -4.08
N VAL A 52 -0.27 4.95 -2.93
CA VAL A 52 -0.84 5.88 -1.94
C VAL A 52 0.21 6.84 -1.41
N ALA A 53 1.41 6.35 -1.09
CA ALA A 53 2.53 7.18 -0.64
C ALA A 53 3.01 8.14 -1.75
N ALA A 54 3.12 7.66 -2.98
CA ALA A 54 3.53 8.45 -4.14
C ALA A 54 2.53 9.58 -4.44
N ALA A 55 1.23 9.27 -4.47
CA ALA A 55 0.18 10.26 -4.65
C ALA A 55 0.11 11.26 -3.47
N GLY A 56 0.44 10.81 -2.25
CA GLY A 56 0.62 11.66 -1.07
C GLY A 56 1.65 12.75 -1.32
N ARG A 57 2.84 12.34 -1.78
CA ARG A 57 3.96 13.23 -2.10
C ARG A 57 3.70 14.14 -3.29
N ALA A 58 3.08 13.62 -4.35
CA ALA A 58 2.75 14.40 -5.53
C ALA A 58 1.60 15.41 -5.27
N GLY A 59 0.88 15.26 -4.16
CA GLY A 59 -0.27 16.10 -3.83
C GLY A 59 -1.45 15.91 -4.77
N THR A 60 -1.51 14.76 -5.47
CA THR A 60 -2.51 14.41 -6.49
C THR A 60 -3.74 13.69 -5.92
N HIS A 61 -3.75 13.39 -4.62
CA HIS A 61 -4.96 12.90 -3.94
C HIS A 61 -6.07 13.95 -3.98
N LEU A 62 -7.32 13.47 -4.10
CA LEU A 62 -8.51 14.31 -3.94
C LEU A 62 -8.42 15.01 -2.58
N ARG A 63 -8.34 16.34 -2.62
CA ARG A 63 -8.30 17.19 -1.42
C ARG A 63 -9.61 17.93 -1.31
N ALA A 64 -10.21 17.90 -0.12
CA ALA A 64 -11.29 18.81 0.21
C ALA A 64 -10.84 20.27 -0.01
N PRO A 65 -11.77 21.19 -0.35
CA PRO A 65 -11.46 22.60 -0.50
C PRO A 65 -10.64 23.11 0.68
N ARG A 66 -9.52 23.79 0.36
CA ARG A 66 -8.65 24.35 1.39
C ARG A 66 -9.34 25.60 1.95
N GLY A 67 -9.92 25.51 3.14
CA GLY A 67 -9.98 26.66 4.05
C GLY A 67 -8.56 27.15 4.39
N ASP A 68 -8.43 28.25 5.13
CA ASP A 68 -7.18 28.99 5.41
C ASP A 68 -5.89 28.17 5.22
N ALA A 69 -5.30 28.31 4.04
CA ALA A 69 -4.17 27.49 3.58
C ALA A 69 -2.91 27.68 4.43
N ASN A 70 -2.86 28.76 5.23
CA ASN A 70 -1.70 29.20 6.00
C ASN A 70 -1.72 28.77 7.46
N ALA A 71 -2.76 28.07 7.92
CA ALA A 71 -2.84 27.67 9.32
C ALA A 71 -1.67 26.72 9.71
N PRO A 72 -0.87 27.06 10.74
CA PRO A 72 0.36 26.33 11.10
C PRO A 72 0.08 24.98 11.78
N TRP A 73 -1.11 24.78 12.35
CA TRP A 73 -1.54 23.50 12.92
C TRP A 73 -1.82 22.44 11.85
N ARG A 74 -2.12 22.88 10.62
CA ARG A 74 -2.57 22.02 9.53
C ARG A 74 -1.49 21.06 9.01
N ARG A 75 -0.21 21.31 9.35
CA ARG A 75 0.92 20.40 9.08
C ARG A 75 0.94 19.19 10.02
N TRP A 76 0.38 19.35 11.22
CA TRP A 76 0.32 18.30 12.23
C TRP A 76 -0.91 17.41 12.06
N THR A 77 -1.92 17.85 11.31
CA THR A 77 -3.20 17.13 11.17
C THR A 77 -3.04 15.69 10.73
N VAL A 78 -2.20 15.42 9.71
CA VAL A 78 -1.95 14.05 9.26
C VAL A 78 -1.21 13.25 10.33
N LEU A 79 -0.20 13.84 10.99
CA LEU A 79 0.53 13.15 12.05
C LEU A 79 -0.35 12.82 13.26
N VAL A 80 -1.20 13.75 13.70
CA VAL A 80 -2.09 13.54 14.86
C VAL A 80 -3.22 12.57 14.53
N LEU A 81 -3.81 12.66 13.33
CA LEU A 81 -4.96 11.84 12.97
C LEU A 81 -4.58 10.47 12.40
N VAL A 82 -3.45 10.33 11.72
CA VAL A 82 -3.03 9.08 11.06
C VAL A 82 -1.86 8.42 11.79
N GLY A 83 -0.94 9.21 12.35
CA GLY A 83 0.28 8.71 12.99
C GLY A 83 0.05 7.69 14.10
N PRO A 84 -0.82 7.95 15.10
CA PRO A 84 -1.10 6.99 16.17
C PRO A 84 -1.63 5.65 15.64
N TRP A 85 -2.53 5.69 14.66
CA TRP A 85 -3.11 4.46 14.08
C TRP A 85 -2.09 3.69 13.25
N ALA A 86 -1.27 4.37 12.46
CA ALA A 86 -0.19 3.74 11.71
C ALA A 86 0.84 3.10 12.65
N ALA A 87 1.24 3.81 13.71
CA ALA A 87 2.16 3.29 14.72
C ALA A 87 1.56 2.10 15.48
N TYR A 88 0.30 2.21 15.91
CA TYR A 88 -0.40 1.13 16.57
C TYR A 88 -0.54 -0.10 15.67
N LEU A 89 -0.91 0.08 14.39
CA LEU A 89 -1.01 -1.02 13.45
C LEU A 89 0.33 -1.72 13.28
N LEU A 90 1.43 -0.98 13.12
CA LEU A 90 2.78 -1.55 13.04
C LEU A 90 3.11 -2.35 14.30
N TRP A 91 2.92 -1.77 15.48
CA TRP A 91 3.26 -2.42 16.75
C TRP A 91 2.40 -3.66 17.04
N SER A 92 1.07 -3.51 16.97
CA SER A 92 0.12 -4.58 17.33
C SER A 92 0.19 -5.78 16.37
N SER A 93 0.47 -5.55 15.09
CA SER A 93 0.57 -6.63 14.09
C SER A 93 1.97 -7.21 13.93
N ALA A 94 2.99 -6.67 14.61
CA ALA A 94 4.38 -7.12 14.46
C ALA A 94 4.59 -8.62 14.69
N PRO A 95 4.09 -9.22 15.79
CA PRO A 95 4.28 -10.65 16.02
C PRO A 95 3.65 -11.48 14.91
N THR A 96 2.45 -11.11 14.47
CA THR A 96 1.71 -11.82 13.44
C THR A 96 2.36 -11.71 12.07
N VAL A 97 2.82 -10.51 11.67
CA VAL A 97 3.52 -10.31 10.39
C VAL A 97 4.86 -11.05 10.39
N TRP A 98 5.58 -11.01 11.51
CA TRP A 98 6.85 -11.73 11.64
C TRP A 98 6.67 -13.24 11.55
N GLN A 99 5.70 -13.79 12.28
CA GLN A 99 5.36 -15.22 12.20
C GLN A 99 4.94 -15.62 10.78
N SER A 100 4.08 -14.80 10.14
CA SER A 100 3.65 -15.00 8.76
C SER A 100 4.82 -15.07 7.78
N LEU A 101 5.79 -14.17 7.93
CA LEU A 101 7.02 -14.16 7.12
C LEU A 101 7.86 -15.42 7.36
N LEU A 102 8.12 -15.78 8.61
CA LEU A 102 8.91 -16.98 8.96
C LEU A 102 8.25 -18.27 8.46
N GLN A 103 6.92 -18.35 8.52
CA GLN A 103 6.16 -19.51 8.08
C GLN A 103 5.87 -19.50 6.58
N GLN A 104 6.28 -18.46 5.85
CA GLN A 104 5.93 -18.23 4.44
C GLN A 104 4.44 -18.44 4.21
N GLU A 105 3.62 -17.70 4.96
CA GLU A 105 2.17 -17.91 5.01
C GLU A 105 1.56 -18.07 3.61
N ARG A 106 0.74 -19.10 3.50
CA ARG A 106 0.16 -19.57 2.26
C ARG A 106 -1.26 -19.05 2.11
N PHE A 107 -1.70 -18.86 0.87
CA PHE A 107 -3.12 -18.62 0.60
C PHE A 107 -3.95 -19.85 1.01
N ALA A 108 -5.06 -19.64 1.70
CA ALA A 108 -5.88 -20.73 2.23
C ALA A 108 -6.44 -21.64 1.11
N GLU A 109 -6.79 -21.06 -0.03
CA GLU A 109 -7.44 -21.76 -1.14
C GLU A 109 -6.50 -22.54 -2.06
N THR A 110 -5.26 -22.05 -2.24
CA THR A 110 -4.29 -22.62 -3.19
C THR A 110 -3.10 -23.26 -2.51
N LEU A 111 -2.88 -22.97 -1.22
CA LEU A 111 -1.70 -23.36 -0.46
C LEU A 111 -0.37 -22.85 -1.05
N ASN A 112 -0.42 -21.89 -1.98
CA ASN A 112 0.77 -21.25 -2.51
C ASN A 112 1.36 -20.30 -1.47
N PRO A 113 2.69 -20.31 -1.25
CA PRO A 113 3.33 -19.32 -0.39
C PRO A 113 3.21 -17.94 -1.02
N GLY A 114 2.82 -16.93 -0.24
CA GLY A 114 2.76 -15.56 -0.73
C GLY A 114 1.82 -14.63 0.03
N TYR A 115 0.92 -15.15 0.86
CA TYR A 115 0.03 -14.32 1.65
C TYR A 115 0.81 -13.43 2.65
N PHE A 116 1.97 -13.90 3.12
CA PHE A 116 2.88 -13.07 3.92
C PHE A 116 3.34 -11.80 3.19
N LEU A 117 3.46 -11.82 1.85
CA LEU A 117 3.80 -10.63 1.06
C LEU A 117 2.68 -9.58 1.09
N VAL A 118 1.41 -10.02 1.13
CA VAL A 118 0.26 -9.14 1.28
C VAL A 118 0.30 -8.45 2.66
N ARG A 119 0.60 -9.22 3.72
CA ARG A 119 0.77 -8.65 5.07
C ARG A 119 1.94 -7.67 5.14
N LEU A 120 3.07 -8.01 4.54
CA LEU A 120 4.23 -7.12 4.44
C LEU A 120 3.90 -5.84 3.66
N ALA A 121 3.13 -5.93 2.58
CA ALA A 121 2.71 -4.76 1.80
C ALA A 121 1.79 -3.84 2.62
N LEU A 122 0.88 -4.41 3.43
CA LEU A 122 0.08 -3.63 4.37
C LEU A 122 0.94 -2.93 5.43
N TRP A 123 1.94 -3.64 5.97
CA TRP A 123 2.92 -3.10 6.89
C TRP A 123 3.74 -1.96 6.27
N LEU A 124 4.17 -2.15 5.02
CA LEU A 124 4.85 -1.13 4.23
C LEU A 124 3.98 0.10 4.03
N LEU A 125 2.69 -0.07 3.70
CA LEU A 125 1.74 1.05 3.57
C LEU A 125 1.66 1.86 4.86
N ALA A 126 1.53 1.21 6.01
CA ALA A 126 1.46 1.88 7.31
C ALA A 126 2.77 2.59 7.66
N ALA A 127 3.92 1.96 7.40
CA ALA A 127 5.23 2.59 7.58
C ALA A 127 5.40 3.83 6.70
N LEU A 128 5.04 3.73 5.41
CA LEU A 128 5.11 4.87 4.48
C LEU A 128 4.16 5.99 4.89
N ALA A 129 2.95 5.67 5.36
CA ALA A 129 2.00 6.66 5.86
C ALA A 129 2.54 7.40 7.10
N LEU A 130 3.14 6.68 8.05
CA LEU A 130 3.74 7.26 9.26
C LEU A 130 4.94 8.16 8.92
N VAL A 131 5.84 7.69 8.05
CA VAL A 131 6.98 8.48 7.56
C VAL A 131 6.49 9.73 6.84
N GLN A 132 5.50 9.61 5.95
CA GLN A 132 4.96 10.77 5.24
C GLN A 132 4.32 11.78 6.20
N ALA A 133 3.56 11.32 7.18
CA ALA A 133 2.94 12.18 8.19
C ALA A 133 3.98 12.94 9.02
N PHE A 134 5.09 12.28 9.37
CA PHE A 134 6.21 12.90 10.09
C PHE A 134 6.93 13.93 9.22
N LEU A 135 7.21 13.61 7.95
CA LEU A 135 7.84 14.54 7.00
C LEU A 135 6.98 15.78 6.74
N ASP A 136 5.65 15.62 6.65
CA ASP A 136 4.71 16.73 6.46
C ASP A 136 4.68 17.67 7.68
N ALA A 137 4.82 17.12 8.89
CA ALA A 137 4.88 17.90 10.12
C ALA A 137 6.20 18.67 10.26
N MET A 138 7.32 18.07 9.85
CA MET A 138 8.65 18.68 9.94
C MET A 138 8.94 19.70 8.83
N SER A 139 8.37 19.53 7.65
CA SER A 139 8.66 20.41 6.51
C SER A 139 8.12 21.82 6.74
N PRO A 140 8.97 22.87 6.74
CA PRO A 140 8.50 24.24 6.66
C PRO A 140 7.73 24.40 5.35
N ARG A 141 6.51 24.93 5.38
CA ARG A 141 5.83 25.28 4.12
C ARG A 141 6.71 26.32 3.41
N PRO A 142 7.04 26.15 2.12
CA PRO A 142 7.58 27.25 1.35
C PRO A 142 6.57 28.39 1.43
N ALA A 143 7.03 29.57 1.85
CA ALA A 143 6.27 30.79 1.68
C ALA A 143 5.91 30.88 0.19
N ARG A 144 4.62 30.78 -0.12
CA ARG A 144 4.12 31.16 -1.44
C ARG A 144 3.95 32.67 -1.45
#